data_AF-A0A8J4BY97-F1
#
_entry.id   AF-A0A8J4BY97-F1
#
_cell.length_a   1.000
_cell.length_b   1.000
_cell.length_c   1.000
_cell.angle_alpha   90.00
_cell.angle_beta   90.00
_cell.angle_gamma   90.00
#
_symmetry.space_group_name_H-M   'P 1'
#
loop_
_entity.id
_entity.type
_entity.pdbx_description
1 polymer ?
#
loop_
_entity_poly.entity_id
_entity_poly.type
_entity_poly.pdbx_seq_one_letter_code
_entity_poly.pdbx_strand_id
1 'polypeptide(L)'
;MAAGCRPRITLHQACHSRLQELCGSGLARVVAFNLGYLPGAGDKTVITATQSTLAAVEAALEVVMPGGVISILAYVGHPGGHEEYEAVKRLVSELSPSYWVSSETKLLNRPTAPILMLLWRRDDDLPARIRK
;
A
#
# COMPACT_ATOMS: atom_id res chain seq x y z
N MET A 1 -17.53 -1.79 32.98
CA MET A 1 -16.23 -1.10 33.05
C MET A 1 -15.13 -2.13 33.30
N ALA A 2 -14.42 -2.54 32.24
CA ALA A 2 -13.07 -3.09 32.36
C ALA A 2 -12.16 -2.13 31.57
N ALA A 3 -11.33 -1.43 32.32
CA ALA A 3 -10.47 -0.36 31.85
C ALA A 3 -9.17 -0.92 31.26
N GLY A 4 -8.69 -0.31 30.18
CA GLY A 4 -7.24 -0.23 29.94
C GLY A 4 -6.58 -1.32 29.10
N CYS A 5 -7.27 -2.01 28.18
CA CYS A 5 -6.55 -2.70 27.10
C CYS A 5 -5.88 -1.66 26.21
N ARG A 6 -4.61 -1.32 26.48
CA ARG A 6 -3.77 -0.64 25.50
C ARG A 6 -3.77 -1.48 24.21
N PRO A 7 -3.82 -0.87 23.02
CA PRO A 7 -3.68 -1.64 21.79
C PRO A 7 -2.40 -2.48 21.90
N ARG A 8 -2.50 -3.80 21.64
CA ARG A 8 -1.31 -4.65 21.51
C ARG A 8 -0.59 -4.19 20.24
N ILE A 9 0.49 -3.44 20.43
CA ILE A 9 1.38 -3.04 19.35
C ILE A 9 2.51 -4.06 19.31
N THR A 10 2.64 -4.78 18.21
CA THR A 10 3.79 -5.65 17.94
C THR A 10 4.63 -4.98 16.85
N LEU A 11 5.90 -4.73 17.16
CA LEU A 11 6.85 -4.21 16.18
C LEU A 11 7.63 -5.37 15.57
N HIS A 12 7.54 -5.52 14.26
CA HIS A 12 8.36 -6.44 13.49
C HIS A 12 9.42 -5.66 12.73
N GLN A 13 10.69 -5.86 13.06
CA GLN A 13 11.80 -5.34 12.26
C GLN A 13 12.00 -6.23 11.03
N ALA A 14 11.08 -6.12 10.06
CA ALA A 14 11.03 -6.94 8.87
C ALA A 14 10.58 -6.15 7.64
N CYS A 15 10.86 -6.68 6.45
CA CYS A 15 10.33 -6.13 5.20
C CYS A 15 8.84 -6.48 5.04
N HIS A 16 8.07 -5.58 4.42
CA HIS A 16 6.65 -5.80 4.10
C HIS A 16 6.43 -6.95 3.11
N SER A 17 7.45 -7.41 2.40
CA SER A 17 7.37 -8.65 1.60
C SER A 17 7.02 -9.90 2.45
N ARG A 18 7.17 -9.81 3.78
CA ARG A 18 6.82 -10.87 4.73
C ARG A 18 5.44 -10.69 5.39
N LEU A 19 4.62 -9.74 4.91
CA LEU A 19 3.31 -9.45 5.51
C LEU A 19 2.44 -10.70 5.68
N GLN A 20 2.39 -11.58 4.69
CA GLN A 20 1.58 -12.78 4.74
C GLN A 20 2.02 -13.75 5.85
N GLU A 21 3.32 -13.90 6.06
CA GLU A 21 3.91 -14.70 7.14
C GLU A 21 3.57 -14.13 8.53
N LEU A 22 3.61 -12.80 8.67
CA LEU A 22 3.50 -12.12 9.96
C LEU A 22 2.05 -11.87 10.40
N CYS A 23 1.16 -11.58 9.46
CA CYS A 23 -0.21 -11.16 9.74
C CYS A 23 -1.26 -12.22 9.41
N GLY A 24 -0.96 -13.20 8.55
CA GLY A 24 -1.95 -14.10 7.95
C GLY A 24 -2.84 -13.43 6.89
N SER A 25 -3.43 -14.22 6.00
CA SER A 25 -4.31 -13.70 4.93
C SER A 25 -5.67 -13.22 5.45
N GLY A 26 -6.19 -12.13 4.88
CA GLY A 26 -7.54 -11.61 5.18
C GLY A 26 -7.74 -10.99 6.57
N LEU A 27 -6.66 -10.59 7.24
CA LEU A 27 -6.72 -10.07 8.62
C LEU A 27 -6.47 -8.56 8.72
N ALA A 28 -5.89 -7.93 7.70
CA ALA A 28 -5.60 -6.51 7.73
C ALA A 28 -6.77 -5.68 7.21
N ARG A 29 -7.25 -4.71 8.00
CA ARG A 29 -8.23 -3.71 7.52
C ARG A 29 -7.57 -2.60 6.70
N VAL A 30 -6.33 -2.24 7.06
CA VAL A 30 -5.54 -1.22 6.36
C VAL A 30 -4.10 -1.70 6.24
N VAL A 31 -3.51 -1.50 5.05
CA VAL A 31 -2.06 -1.58 4.83
C VAL A 31 -1.60 -0.24 4.30
N ALA A 32 -0.52 0.32 4.84
CA ALA A 32 0.00 1.62 4.44
C ALA A 32 1.47 1.52 4.04
N PHE A 33 1.79 2.01 2.85
CA PHE A 33 3.13 2.12 2.30
C PHE A 33 3.54 3.58 2.19
N ASN A 34 4.82 3.84 2.47
CA ASN A 34 5.46 5.11 2.30
C ASN A 34 6.77 4.86 1.53
N LEU A 35 6.69 4.96 0.20
CA LEU A 35 7.76 4.56 -0.71
C LEU A 35 8.74 5.69 -0.95
N GLY A 36 10.03 5.36 -0.95
CA GLY A 36 11.15 6.26 -1.17
C GLY A 36 12.05 6.31 0.06
N TYR A 37 12.48 7.52 0.42
CA TYR A 37 13.32 7.76 1.59
C TYR A 37 12.50 8.27 2.78
N LEU A 38 13.05 8.12 3.99
CA LEU A 38 12.50 8.74 5.19
C LEU A 38 12.70 10.27 5.13
N PRO A 39 11.63 11.09 5.10
CA PRO A 39 11.78 12.54 5.07
C PRO A 39 12.45 13.07 6.36
N GLY A 40 13.30 14.10 6.22
CA GLY A 40 13.98 14.76 7.34
C GLY A 40 15.49 14.47 7.39
N ALA A 41 16.01 14.18 8.58
CA ALA A 41 17.44 14.03 8.87
C ALA A 41 18.01 12.61 8.63
N GLY A 42 17.27 11.77 7.91
CA GLY A 42 17.71 10.41 7.56
C GLY A 42 18.72 10.39 6.41
N ASP A 43 19.45 9.29 6.31
CA ASP A 43 20.29 9.00 5.15
C ASP A 43 19.40 8.77 3.92
N LYS A 44 19.47 9.67 2.94
CA LYS A 44 18.68 9.64 1.70
C LYS A 44 19.13 8.55 0.72
N THR A 45 20.22 7.85 1.00
CA THR A 45 20.65 6.67 0.23
C THR A 45 19.84 5.43 0.59
N VAL A 46 19.21 5.41 1.78
CA VAL A 46 18.31 4.35 2.20
C VAL A 46 16.93 4.62 1.62
N ILE A 47 16.62 3.91 0.53
CA ILE A 47 15.36 4.00 -0.20
C ILE A 47 14.68 2.64 -0.30
N THR A 48 13.37 2.64 -0.56
CA THR A 48 12.68 1.44 -1.06
C THR A 48 13.21 1.04 -2.44
N ALA A 49 13.05 -0.25 -2.75
CA ALA A 49 13.50 -0.82 -4.02
C ALA A 49 12.35 -1.52 -4.73
N THR A 50 12.21 -1.25 -6.03
CA THR A 50 11.09 -1.68 -6.88
C THR A 50 10.71 -3.14 -6.69
N GLN A 51 11.68 -4.07 -6.75
CA GLN A 51 11.39 -5.50 -6.63
C GLN A 51 10.78 -5.86 -5.27
N SER A 52 11.34 -5.33 -4.18
CA SER A 52 10.83 -5.57 -2.83
C SER A 52 9.47 -4.91 -2.60
N THR A 53 9.25 -3.76 -3.21
CA THR A 53 7.98 -3.02 -3.14
C THR A 53 6.87 -3.77 -3.87
N LEU A 54 7.11 -4.27 -5.08
CA LEU A 54 6.12 -5.07 -5.82
C LEU A 54 5.71 -6.32 -5.04
N ALA A 55 6.69 -7.09 -4.53
CA ALA A 55 6.42 -8.26 -3.71
C ALA A 55 5.62 -7.92 -2.44
N ALA A 56 5.90 -6.76 -1.82
CA ALA A 56 5.16 -6.31 -0.65
C ALA A 56 3.73 -5.85 -0.98
N VAL A 57 3.51 -5.20 -2.13
CA VAL A 57 2.17 -4.82 -2.60
C VAL A 57 1.36 -6.06 -2.95
N GLU A 58 1.94 -7.06 -3.62
CA GLU A 58 1.30 -8.36 -3.88
C GLU A 58 0.90 -9.04 -2.56
N ALA A 59 1.80 -9.11 -1.58
CA ALA A 59 1.47 -9.64 -0.26
C ALA A 59 0.35 -8.83 0.43
N ALA A 60 0.33 -7.51 0.26
CA ALA A 60 -0.71 -6.64 0.81
C ALA A 60 -2.09 -6.94 0.21
N LEU A 61 -2.17 -7.22 -1.10
CA LEU A 61 -3.42 -7.59 -1.78
C LEU A 61 -4.02 -8.88 -1.20
N GLU A 62 -3.18 -9.82 -0.77
CA GLU A 62 -3.61 -11.10 -0.16
C GLU A 62 -4.04 -10.95 1.32
N VAL A 63 -3.37 -10.09 2.09
CA VAL A 63 -3.65 -9.94 3.53
C VAL A 63 -4.77 -8.96 3.86
N VAL A 64 -5.06 -8.00 2.97
CA VAL A 64 -6.12 -7.04 3.22
C VAL A 64 -7.49 -7.71 3.08
N MET A 65 -8.35 -7.53 4.08
CA MET A 65 -9.69 -8.12 4.09
C MET A 65 -10.64 -7.43 3.09
N PRO A 66 -11.72 -8.10 2.63
CA PRO A 66 -12.80 -7.43 1.92
C PRO A 66 -13.30 -6.20 2.67
N GLY A 67 -13.55 -5.10 1.95
CA GLY A 67 -13.87 -3.79 2.53
C GLY A 67 -12.66 -3.00 3.05
N GLY A 68 -11.47 -3.59 3.07
CA GLY A 68 -10.22 -2.98 3.50
C GLY A 68 -9.54 -2.11 2.43
N VAL A 69 -8.50 -1.38 2.85
CA VAL A 69 -7.79 -0.40 1.99
C VAL A 69 -6.29 -0.57 2.05
N ILE A 70 -5.63 -0.44 0.90
CA ILE A 70 -4.19 -0.27 0.79
C ILE A 70 -3.92 1.18 0.38
N SER A 71 -3.11 1.89 1.17
CA SER A 71 -2.63 3.23 0.88
C SER A 71 -1.16 3.16 0.48
N ILE A 72 -0.80 3.76 -0.66
CA ILE A 72 0.56 3.81 -1.15
C ILE A 72 0.91 5.26 -1.46
N LEU A 73 1.74 5.86 -0.61
CA LEU A 73 2.29 7.20 -0.84
C LEU A 73 3.68 7.05 -1.47
N ALA A 74 3.86 7.49 -2.71
CA ALA A 74 5.10 7.33 -3.47
C ALA A 74 5.84 8.65 -3.67
N TYR A 75 7.11 8.71 -3.25
CA TYR A 75 7.96 9.89 -3.35
C TYR A 75 8.76 9.84 -4.65
N VAL A 76 8.21 10.39 -5.74
CA VAL A 76 8.78 10.23 -7.08
C VAL A 76 9.98 11.15 -7.39
N GLY A 77 10.29 12.10 -6.50
CA GLY A 77 11.28 13.15 -6.75
C GLY A 77 12.75 12.76 -6.51
N HIS A 78 13.06 11.50 -6.19
CA HIS A 78 14.43 11.02 -5.98
C HIS A 78 14.86 9.99 -7.03
N PRO A 79 16.17 9.71 -7.20
CA PRO A 79 16.65 8.67 -8.11
C PRO A 79 15.97 7.32 -7.83
N GLY A 80 15.40 6.69 -8.86
CA GLY A 80 14.66 5.41 -8.74
C GLY A 80 13.21 5.53 -8.30
N GLY A 81 12.79 6.68 -7.74
CA GLY A 81 11.46 6.84 -7.15
C GLY A 81 10.34 6.88 -8.21
N HIS A 82 10.62 7.45 -9.40
CA HIS A 82 9.65 7.46 -10.48
C HIS A 82 9.48 6.07 -11.11
N GLU A 83 10.57 5.34 -11.28
CA GLU A 83 10.59 3.97 -11.80
C GLU A 83 9.83 3.00 -10.88
N GLU A 84 10.04 3.13 -9.57
CA GLU A 84 9.29 2.36 -8.57
C GLU A 84 7.79 2.66 -8.60
N TYR A 85 7.42 3.95 -8.66
CA TYR A 85 6.02 4.36 -8.77
C TYR A 85 5.34 3.84 -10.05
N GLU A 86 5.98 3.93 -11.21
CA GLU A 86 5.41 3.45 -12.48
C GLU A 86 5.24 1.91 -12.48
N ALA A 87 6.16 1.18 -11.85
CA ALA A 87 6.02 -0.26 -11.68
C ALA A 87 4.82 -0.63 -10.80
N VAL A 88 4.66 0.05 -9.65
CA VAL A 88 3.51 -0.15 -8.76
C VAL A 88 2.21 0.25 -9.46
N LYS A 89 2.20 1.40 -10.14
CA LYS A 89 1.04 1.88 -10.89
C LYS A 89 0.58 0.87 -11.92
N ARG A 90 1.50 0.27 -12.68
CA ARG A 90 1.18 -0.79 -13.65
C ARG A 90 0.48 -1.96 -12.96
N LEU A 91 1.11 -2.51 -11.92
CA LEU A 91 0.56 -3.64 -11.16
C LEU A 91 -0.86 -3.35 -10.67
N VAL A 92 -1.08 -2.18 -10.06
CA VAL A 92 -2.41 -1.87 -9.48
C VAL A 92 -3.45 -1.46 -10.52
N SER A 93 -3.03 -1.08 -11.72
CA SER A 93 -3.94 -0.77 -12.85
C SER A 93 -4.47 -2.02 -13.56
N GLU A 94 -3.77 -3.15 -13.41
CA GLU A 94 -4.17 -4.44 -13.98
C GLU A 94 -5.11 -5.23 -13.07
N LEU A 95 -5.38 -4.73 -11.85
CA LEU A 95 -6.31 -5.36 -10.91
C LEU A 95 -7.73 -5.39 -11.47
N SER A 96 -8.40 -6.52 -11.25
CA SER A 96 -9.77 -6.70 -11.71
C SER A 96 -10.73 -5.71 -11.01
N PRO A 97 -11.46 -4.87 -11.76
CA PRO A 97 -12.36 -3.86 -11.19
C PRO A 97 -13.56 -4.47 -10.44
N SER A 98 -13.84 -5.76 -10.69
CA SER A 98 -14.84 -6.54 -9.95
C SER A 98 -14.51 -6.72 -8.48
N TYR A 99 -13.22 -6.66 -8.13
CA TYR A 99 -12.71 -6.88 -6.77
C TYR A 99 -12.00 -5.66 -6.19
N TRP A 100 -11.47 -4.79 -7.04
CA TRP A 100 -10.63 -3.66 -6.62
C TRP A 100 -11.12 -2.35 -7.22
N VAL A 101 -11.01 -1.29 -6.44
CA VAL A 101 -11.06 0.09 -6.95
C VAL A 101 -9.69 0.71 -6.71
N SER A 102 -8.99 1.04 -7.79
CA SER A 102 -7.68 1.66 -7.76
C SER A 102 -7.80 3.11 -8.21
N SER A 103 -7.20 4.03 -7.46
CA SER A 103 -7.21 5.47 -7.77
C SER A 103 -5.85 6.10 -7.46
N GLU A 104 -5.49 7.16 -8.20
CA GLU A 104 -4.32 7.98 -7.93
C GLU A 104 -4.72 9.45 -7.73
N THR A 105 -4.06 10.13 -6.79
CA THR A 105 -4.19 11.56 -6.54
C THR A 105 -2.84 12.25 -6.72
N LYS A 106 -2.83 13.28 -7.57
CA LYS A 106 -1.63 14.03 -7.95
C LYS A 106 -1.87 15.53 -7.77
N LEU A 107 -0.82 16.24 -7.35
CA LEU A 107 -0.84 17.71 -7.31
C LEU A 107 -0.45 18.27 -8.68
N LEU A 108 -1.41 18.90 -9.35
CA LEU A 108 -1.26 19.35 -10.75
C LEU A 108 -0.11 20.36 -10.95
N ASN A 109 0.17 21.20 -9.96
CA ASN A 109 1.21 22.22 -9.99
C ASN A 109 2.48 21.82 -9.20
N ARG A 110 2.57 20.58 -8.73
CA ARG A 110 3.73 20.06 -7.98
C ARG A 110 4.09 18.67 -8.48
N PRO A 111 4.71 18.55 -9.67
CA PRO A 111 4.93 17.26 -10.34
C PRO A 111 5.87 16.31 -9.58
N THR A 112 6.70 16.82 -8.67
CA THR A 112 7.60 16.03 -7.82
C THR A 112 7.04 15.76 -6.42
N ALA A 113 5.84 16.25 -6.11
CA ALA A 113 5.20 15.96 -4.83
C ALA A 113 4.82 14.47 -4.76
N PRO A 114 4.73 13.90 -3.55
CA PRO A 114 4.30 12.52 -3.38
C PRO A 114 2.94 12.25 -4.02
N ILE A 115 2.82 11.10 -4.67
CA ILE A 115 1.61 10.64 -5.34
C ILE A 115 0.94 9.63 -4.42
N LEU A 116 -0.35 9.84 -4.12
CA LEU A 116 -1.13 8.91 -3.32
C LEU A 116 -1.90 7.97 -4.24
N MET A 117 -1.66 6.67 -4.11
CA MET A 117 -2.51 5.63 -4.68
C MET A 117 -3.34 4.98 -3.58
N LEU A 118 -4.64 4.81 -3.83
CA LEU A 118 -5.57 4.13 -2.92
C LEU A 118 -6.20 2.94 -3.63
N LEU A 119 -6.06 1.76 -3.03
CA LEU A 119 -6.68 0.52 -3.47
C LEU A 119 -7.72 0.10 -2.45
N TRP A 120 -8.99 0.11 -2.83
CA TRP A 120 -10.08 -0.40 -2.01
C TRP A 120 -10.46 -1.80 -2.47
N ARG A 121 -10.40 -2.78 -1.55
CA ARG A 121 -10.91 -4.13 -1.80
C ARG A 121 -12.42 -4.12 -1.59
N ARG A 122 -13.18 -4.45 -2.62
CA ARG A 122 -14.65 -4.54 -2.54
C ARG A 122 -15.04 -5.68 -1.59
N ASP A 123 -16.20 -5.55 -0.96
CA ASP A 123 -16.77 -6.63 -0.14
C ASP A 123 -17.15 -7.83 -1.02
N ASP A 124 -16.88 -9.03 -0.54
CA ASP A 124 -17.20 -10.28 -1.26
C ASP A 124 -18.72 -10.46 -1.45
N ASP A 125 -19.53 -9.86 -0.57
CA ASP A 125 -21.00 -9.94 -0.57
C ASP A 125 -21.68 -8.89 -1.47
N LEU A 126 -20.92 -8.00 -2.13
CA LEU A 126 -21.54 -7.00 -3.00
C LEU A 126 -22.19 -7.69 -4.21
N PRO A 127 -23.51 -7.46 -4.46
CA PRO A 127 -24.20 -8.10 -5.57
C PRO A 127 -23.53 -7.73 -6.89
N ALA A 128 -23.43 -8.71 -7.80
CA ALA A 128 -22.69 -8.60 -9.07
C ALA A 128 -23.07 -7.38 -9.93
N ARG A 129 -24.26 -6.79 -9.71
CA ARG A 129 -24.75 -5.59 -10.40
C ARG A 129 -24.00 -4.29 -10.02
N ILE A 130 -23.32 -4.25 -8.87
CA ILE A 130 -22.57 -3.08 -8.37
C ILE A 130 -21.06 -3.18 -8.69
N ARG A 131 -20.62 -4.31 -9.28
CA ARG A 131 -19.22 -4.59 -9.65
C ARG A 131 -18.82 -4.06 -11.04
N LYS A 132 -19.70 -3.31 -11.71
CA LYS A 132 -19.39 -2.62 -12.98
C LYS A 132 -18.64 -1.33 -12.76
#